data_AF-A0A1E7IJB7-F1
#
_entry.id   AF-A0A1E7IJB7-F1
#
_cell.length_a   1.000
_cell.length_b   1.000
_cell.length_c   1.000
_cell.angle_alpha   90.00
_cell.angle_beta   90.00
_cell.angle_gamma   90.00
#
_symmetry.space_group_name_H-M   'P 1'
#
loop_
_entity.id
_entity.type
_entity.pdbx_description
1 polymer ?
#
loop_
_entity_poly.entity_id
_entity_poly.type
_entity_poly.pdbx_seq_one_letter_code
_entity_poly.pdbx_strand_id
1 'polypeptide(L)'
;MASIIMVQNLPHNTACRIGSWLPCSQDSSPPTSLTIQQALSQIHSPVYVTQQDDTLNYHTTGTIQIGSDIDTSQQSLIGYVPALKLSRCGDAAFMATHGLRYPMVAGSMAKGISSAEIVIAMGRAGMLGFFGAAGLTLDTVEETIVRIQEALPDGPYGVNLIHSPNETNLERSLVDLYIKNNVHLIEASAFLTLSIDVVRYRLHGIHKNDTGEIITPNRIIAKISREEVAKHFLSPPPEKMLKKLLDQQIITEQQAELARHIPMAEDVTAEADSGGHTDNRPTLSLFPTICSLRDRLQLQYQYTTPPRIGLAGGIATPHSAAAAIAMGAAYLVTGTVNQACIESGTSDMVRAMLAETRQADVAMAPAADMFEMGVNVQVLKRGTMFSMRASKLYDIFRSYNSLDEIPADEKEKLEKTFFRAPLADIWTATREFFLKRDPRQVERAERDPKHLMALVFRSYLGQATHWANAGDTGRKMDFQVWCGPAMGAFNEWTHDTFLQQTDQRQVVCVNLNILFGAAVLTRANELRRYGTTFDSSELSFAPLTIDYIKEYLRD
;
A
#
# COMPACT_ATOMS: atom_id res chain seq x y z
N MET A 1 -5.64 -28.54 -49.72
CA MET A 1 -4.75 -27.38 -49.96
C MET A 1 -5.24 -26.25 -49.08
N ALA A 2 -4.63 -26.07 -47.90
CA ALA A 2 -4.87 -24.91 -47.06
C ALA A 2 -3.74 -23.92 -47.33
N SER A 3 -4.09 -22.79 -47.95
CA SER A 3 -3.14 -21.74 -48.26
C SER A 3 -2.63 -21.11 -46.97
N ILE A 4 -1.34 -21.30 -46.71
CA ILE A 4 -0.57 -20.55 -45.72
C ILE A 4 -0.64 -19.08 -46.15
N ILE A 5 -1.35 -18.26 -45.38
CA ILE A 5 -1.25 -16.81 -45.49
C ILE A 5 0.15 -16.47 -44.99
N MET A 6 1.06 -16.24 -45.94
CA MET A 6 2.32 -15.54 -45.70
C MET A 6 1.96 -14.21 -45.04
N VAL A 7 2.33 -14.04 -43.78
CA VAL A 7 2.34 -12.73 -43.12
C VAL A 7 3.32 -11.89 -43.94
N GLN A 8 2.78 -11.03 -44.81
CA GLN A 8 3.58 -9.99 -45.45
C GLN A 8 4.20 -9.14 -44.35
N ASN A 9 5.52 -8.96 -44.41
CA ASN A 9 6.23 -8.00 -43.57
C ASN A 9 5.48 -6.66 -43.62
N LEU A 10 4.93 -6.24 -42.48
CA LEU A 10 4.42 -4.88 -42.31
C LEU A 10 5.59 -3.92 -42.63
N PRO A 11 5.36 -2.84 -43.39
CA PRO A 11 6.43 -1.92 -43.76
C PRO A 11 7.14 -1.38 -42.52
N HIS A 12 8.47 -1.26 -42.61
CA HIS A 12 9.30 -0.59 -41.61
C HIS A 12 8.74 0.79 -41.26
N ASN A 13 8.49 1.02 -39.96
CA ASN A 13 8.37 2.30 -39.26
C ASN A 13 7.85 3.51 -40.08
N THR A 14 6.67 3.42 -40.69
CA THR A 14 5.99 4.60 -41.24
C THR A 14 5.24 5.35 -40.15
N ALA A 15 5.97 5.94 -39.20
CA ALA A 15 5.37 6.89 -38.26
C ALA A 15 4.97 8.15 -39.04
N CYS A 16 3.72 8.61 -38.87
CA CYS A 16 3.24 9.80 -39.58
C CYS A 16 3.91 11.05 -39.02
N ARG A 17 4.45 11.91 -39.88
CA ARG A 17 5.01 13.20 -39.47
C ARG A 17 3.95 14.03 -38.75
N ILE A 18 4.21 14.39 -37.50
CA ILE A 18 3.33 15.22 -36.68
C ILE A 18 3.76 16.68 -36.62
N GLY A 19 4.99 16.99 -37.07
CA GLY A 19 5.54 18.33 -37.02
C GLY A 19 6.97 18.44 -37.57
N SER A 20 7.64 19.53 -37.22
CA SER A 20 9.08 19.69 -37.39
C SER A 20 9.78 19.92 -36.06
N TRP A 21 11.06 19.54 -35.99
CA TRP A 21 11.94 19.79 -34.86
C TRP A 21 13.17 20.58 -35.32
N LEU A 22 13.60 21.51 -34.46
CA LEU A 22 14.81 22.31 -34.63
C LEU A 22 15.73 22.14 -33.41
N PRO A 23 17.04 21.95 -33.63
CA PRO A 23 18.01 21.94 -32.54
C PRO A 23 18.11 23.32 -31.88
N CYS A 24 18.52 23.33 -30.61
CA CYS A 24 18.79 24.59 -29.90
C CYS A 24 20.03 25.27 -30.51
N SER A 25 19.97 26.57 -30.76
CA SER A 25 21.03 27.35 -31.43
C SER A 25 22.35 27.47 -30.65
N GLN A 26 22.40 27.01 -29.39
CA GLN A 26 23.60 27.01 -28.55
C GLN A 26 24.35 25.66 -28.52
N ASP A 27 23.78 24.59 -29.09
CA ASP A 27 24.44 23.28 -29.15
C ASP A 27 25.41 23.23 -30.34
N SER A 28 26.66 23.61 -30.09
CA SER A 28 27.78 23.56 -31.05
C SER A 28 28.43 22.17 -31.16
N SER A 29 27.88 21.18 -30.45
CA SER A 29 28.28 19.76 -30.52
C SER A 29 27.20 18.99 -31.29
N PRO A 30 27.56 18.04 -32.18
CA PRO A 30 26.54 17.14 -32.75
C PRO A 30 25.82 16.44 -31.58
N PRO A 31 24.48 16.38 -31.58
CA PRO A 31 23.75 15.76 -30.48
C PRO A 31 24.22 14.31 -30.36
N THR A 32 24.80 13.95 -29.22
CA THR A 32 25.06 12.53 -28.90
C THR A 32 23.71 11.85 -28.93
N SER A 33 23.46 10.97 -29.92
CA SER A 33 22.19 10.26 -30.04
C SER A 33 21.97 9.47 -28.75
N LEU A 34 21.00 9.90 -27.95
CA LEU A 34 20.57 9.18 -26.76
C LEU A 34 19.90 7.88 -27.19
N THR A 35 19.99 6.83 -26.38
CA THR A 35 19.03 5.73 -26.54
C THR A 35 17.64 6.21 -26.10
N ILE A 36 16.58 5.58 -26.61
CA ILE A 36 15.21 5.90 -26.18
C ILE A 36 15.05 5.76 -24.66
N GLN A 37 15.69 4.77 -24.05
CA GLN A 37 15.66 4.57 -22.60
C GLN A 37 16.31 5.74 -21.86
N GLN A 38 17.49 6.18 -22.29
CA GLN A 38 18.17 7.35 -21.70
C GLN A 38 17.33 8.62 -21.82
N ALA A 39 16.73 8.84 -22.99
CA ALA A 39 15.85 9.98 -23.22
C ALA A 39 14.61 9.93 -22.30
N LEU A 40 13.93 8.79 -22.21
CA LEU A 40 12.76 8.60 -21.35
C LEU A 40 13.08 8.71 -19.85
N SER A 41 14.29 8.31 -19.43
CA SER A 41 14.77 8.45 -18.05
C SER A 41 15.08 9.89 -17.65
N GLN A 42 15.32 10.81 -18.59
CA GLN A 42 15.45 12.24 -18.30
C GLN A 42 14.07 12.87 -18.05
N ILE A 43 13.46 12.56 -16.91
CA ILE A 43 12.06 12.90 -16.60
C ILE A 43 11.80 14.41 -16.43
N HIS A 44 12.85 15.22 -16.27
CA HIS A 44 12.78 16.68 -16.16
C HIS A 44 12.80 17.40 -17.52
N SER A 45 13.20 16.70 -18.58
CA SER A 45 13.28 17.22 -19.94
C SER A 45 12.22 16.60 -20.82
N PRO A 46 11.66 17.29 -21.81
CA PRO A 46 10.85 16.66 -22.84
C PRO A 46 11.67 15.63 -23.64
N VAL A 47 11.01 14.73 -24.35
CA VAL A 47 11.65 13.89 -25.38
C VAL A 47 11.01 14.18 -26.72
N TYR A 48 11.86 14.45 -27.70
CA TYR A 48 11.52 14.64 -29.11
C TYR A 48 12.03 13.43 -29.89
N VAL A 49 11.14 12.79 -30.63
CA VAL A 49 11.48 11.69 -31.53
C VAL A 49 11.43 12.23 -32.96
N THR A 50 12.59 12.23 -33.60
CA THR A 50 12.74 12.68 -34.99
C THR A 50 13.08 11.51 -35.89
N GLN A 51 12.68 11.60 -37.15
CA GLN A 51 13.01 10.63 -38.18
C GLN A 51 13.88 11.30 -39.24
N GLN A 52 15.02 10.68 -39.52
CA GLN A 52 15.87 10.98 -40.66
C GLN A 52 16.07 9.69 -41.43
N ASP A 53 15.58 9.66 -42.67
CA ASP A 53 15.47 8.43 -43.47
C ASP A 53 14.68 7.35 -42.69
N ASP A 54 15.26 6.14 -42.52
CA ASP A 54 14.67 5.05 -41.74
C ASP A 54 15.17 4.99 -40.29
N THR A 55 15.93 5.99 -39.83
CA THR A 55 16.54 6.01 -38.49
C THR A 55 15.81 6.98 -37.56
N LEU A 56 15.51 6.51 -36.34
CA LEU A 56 14.96 7.34 -35.27
C LEU A 56 16.07 7.99 -34.45
N ASN A 57 15.90 9.26 -34.12
CA ASN A 57 16.79 10.01 -33.24
C ASN A 57 16.00 10.62 -32.07
N TYR A 58 16.60 10.60 -30.89
CA TYR A 58 15.98 11.00 -29.63
C TYR A 58 16.70 12.20 -29.03
N HIS A 59 15.95 13.27 -28.78
CA HIS A 59 16.49 14.53 -28.27
C HIS A 59 15.75 14.98 -27.03
N THR A 60 16.43 15.69 -26.12
CA THR A 60 15.83 16.26 -24.91
C THR A 60 15.84 17.79 -24.89
N THR A 61 16.40 18.41 -25.93
CA THR A 61 16.45 19.86 -26.16
C THR A 61 15.93 20.20 -27.56
N GLY A 62 15.72 21.49 -27.83
CA GLY A 62 15.23 21.99 -29.11
C GLY A 62 13.80 22.53 -29.06
N THR A 63 13.30 22.95 -30.22
CA THR A 63 11.95 23.48 -30.39
C THR A 63 11.18 22.64 -31.41
N ILE A 64 9.86 22.58 -31.24
CA ILE A 64 8.97 21.88 -32.16
C ILE A 64 7.93 22.82 -32.71
N GLN A 65 7.53 22.56 -33.95
CA GLN A 65 6.36 23.16 -34.58
C GLN A 65 5.38 22.05 -34.94
N ILE A 66 4.16 22.12 -34.40
CA ILE A 66 3.07 21.18 -34.64
C ILE A 66 1.91 21.97 -35.25
N GLY A 67 1.29 21.47 -36.31
CA GLY A 67 0.18 22.15 -37.00
C GLY A 67 0.18 21.91 -38.50
N SER A 68 -0.60 22.70 -39.25
CA SER A 68 -0.76 22.55 -40.71
C SER A 68 0.39 23.15 -41.53
N ASP A 69 1.08 24.16 -41.02
CA ASP A 69 2.15 24.87 -41.73
C ASP A 69 3.54 24.32 -41.35
N ILE A 70 3.74 23.01 -41.58
CA ILE A 70 5.00 22.34 -41.21
C ILE A 70 6.09 22.72 -42.20
N ASP A 71 7.19 23.29 -41.69
CA ASP A 71 8.39 23.53 -42.49
C ASP A 71 9.05 22.18 -42.87
N THR A 72 8.89 21.79 -44.14
CA THR A 72 9.41 20.52 -44.65
C THR A 72 10.93 20.48 -44.78
N SER A 73 11.61 21.64 -44.69
CA SER A 73 13.07 21.72 -44.70
C SER A 73 13.72 21.27 -43.38
N GLN A 74 12.94 21.22 -42.31
CA GLN A 74 13.38 20.81 -40.97
C GLN A 74 13.19 19.30 -40.74
N GLN A 75 13.87 18.78 -39.72
CA GLN A 75 13.78 17.36 -39.36
C GLN A 75 12.34 16.98 -38.99
N SER A 76 11.91 15.80 -39.47
CA SER A 76 10.56 15.28 -39.25
C SER A 76 10.37 14.91 -37.79
N LEU A 77 9.45 15.58 -37.09
CA LEU A 77 9.01 15.16 -35.76
C LEU A 77 7.96 14.07 -35.93
N ILE A 78 8.15 12.94 -35.28
CA ILE A 78 7.22 11.81 -35.29
C ILE A 78 6.65 11.46 -33.91
N GLY A 79 7.22 12.02 -32.84
CA GLY A 79 6.73 11.80 -31.48
C GLY A 79 7.24 12.85 -30.51
N TYR A 80 6.44 13.16 -29.50
CA TYR A 80 6.78 14.12 -28.45
C TYR A 80 6.15 13.69 -27.12
N VAL A 81 6.94 13.72 -26.05
CA VAL A 81 6.46 13.53 -24.68
C VAL A 81 7.01 14.62 -23.76
N PRO A 82 6.16 15.33 -22.99
CA PRO A 82 6.63 16.35 -22.07
C PRO A 82 7.48 15.78 -20.91
N ALA A 83 8.05 16.67 -20.13
CA ALA A 83 8.66 16.34 -18.85
C ALA A 83 7.59 15.85 -17.85
N LEU A 84 7.88 14.77 -17.12
CA LEU A 84 7.00 14.18 -16.10
C LEU A 84 7.77 14.00 -14.79
N LYS A 85 7.86 15.07 -13.99
CA LYS A 85 8.44 15.00 -12.64
C LYS A 85 7.66 14.00 -11.78
N LEU A 86 8.35 13.29 -10.89
CA LEU A 86 7.72 12.28 -10.02
C LEU A 86 6.62 12.86 -9.11
N SER A 87 6.73 14.13 -8.72
CA SER A 87 5.70 14.84 -7.95
C SER A 87 4.38 15.04 -8.72
N ARG A 88 4.37 14.83 -10.04
CA ARG A 88 3.19 14.88 -10.92
C ARG A 88 2.59 13.51 -11.21
N CYS A 89 3.15 12.44 -10.63
CA CYS A 89 2.62 11.07 -10.73
C CYS A 89 1.53 10.78 -9.67
N GLY A 90 0.82 11.81 -9.24
CA GLY A 90 -0.20 11.77 -8.18
C GLY A 90 -0.86 13.13 -8.05
N ASP A 91 -1.58 13.35 -6.94
CA ASP A 91 -2.35 14.56 -6.69
C ASP A 91 -1.52 15.61 -5.94
N ALA A 92 -1.41 16.82 -6.51
CA ALA A 92 -0.62 17.89 -5.91
C ALA A 92 -1.15 18.38 -4.55
N ALA A 93 -2.46 18.30 -4.31
CA ALA A 93 -3.05 18.64 -3.03
C ALA A 93 -2.74 17.58 -1.97
N PHE A 94 -2.71 16.28 -2.34
CA PHE A 94 -2.21 15.23 -1.43
C PHE A 94 -0.78 15.52 -0.98
N MET A 95 0.08 15.85 -1.94
CA MET A 95 1.48 16.18 -1.69
C MET A 95 1.64 17.37 -0.74
N ALA A 96 0.88 18.44 -0.99
CA ALA A 96 0.92 19.64 -0.16
C ALA A 96 0.35 19.40 1.25
N THR A 97 -0.79 18.71 1.37
CA THR A 97 -1.45 18.41 2.66
C THR A 97 -0.53 17.62 3.60
N HIS A 98 0.27 16.70 3.06
CA HIS A 98 1.11 15.81 3.85
C HIS A 98 2.61 16.15 3.79
N GLY A 99 3.01 17.25 3.16
CA GLY A 99 4.40 17.71 3.10
C GLY A 99 5.33 16.74 2.34
N LEU A 100 4.85 16.11 1.27
CA LEU A 100 5.55 15.05 0.56
C LEU A 100 6.29 15.56 -0.69
N ARG A 101 7.34 14.82 -1.09
CA ARG A 101 8.04 14.97 -2.36
C ARG A 101 7.58 13.97 -3.42
N TYR A 102 7.19 12.77 -2.99
CA TYR A 102 6.63 11.73 -3.87
C TYR A 102 5.26 11.21 -3.39
N PRO A 103 4.32 10.89 -4.30
CA PRO A 103 2.99 10.37 -3.98
C PRO A 103 3.03 8.88 -3.64
N MET A 104 3.94 8.51 -2.73
CA MET A 104 4.23 7.13 -2.32
C MET A 104 4.02 6.98 -0.83
N VAL A 105 3.31 5.91 -0.47
CA VAL A 105 2.97 5.56 0.91
C VAL A 105 3.40 4.12 1.19
N ALA A 106 4.15 3.90 2.27
CA ALA A 106 4.29 2.57 2.86
C ALA A 106 3.10 2.33 3.81
N GLY A 107 2.16 1.47 3.38
CA GLY A 107 1.01 1.10 4.18
C GLY A 107 1.41 0.32 5.43
N SER A 108 0.59 0.39 6.49
CA SER A 108 0.94 -0.30 7.72
C SER A 108 0.91 -1.82 7.58
N MET A 109 1.82 -2.47 8.29
CA MET A 109 1.93 -3.93 8.40
C MET A 109 2.00 -4.23 9.89
N ALA A 110 1.03 -4.99 10.40
CA ALA A 110 0.79 -5.17 11.83
C ALA A 110 1.98 -5.80 12.57
N LYS A 111 1.92 -5.81 13.91
CA LYS A 111 2.94 -6.38 14.80
C LYS A 111 4.32 -5.74 14.63
N GLY A 112 4.36 -4.45 14.28
CA GLY A 112 5.61 -3.70 14.10
C GLY A 112 6.40 -4.08 12.84
N ILE A 113 5.82 -4.87 11.92
CA ILE A 113 6.48 -5.19 10.64
C ILE A 113 6.76 -3.91 9.85
N SER A 114 5.77 -3.00 9.79
CA SER A 114 6.04 -1.61 9.43
C SER A 114 6.64 -0.92 10.64
N SER A 115 7.95 -0.98 10.74
CA SER A 115 8.78 -0.57 11.86
C SER A 115 8.98 0.94 11.92
N ALA A 116 9.60 1.42 13.01
CA ALA A 116 10.08 2.81 13.08
C ALA A 116 11.06 3.11 11.95
N GLU A 117 11.93 2.15 11.61
CA GLU A 117 12.94 2.27 10.57
C GLU A 117 12.32 2.50 9.19
N ILE A 118 11.25 1.76 8.83
CA ILE A 118 10.50 2.00 7.59
C ILE A 118 9.94 3.42 7.58
N VAL A 119 9.26 3.82 8.65
CA VAL A 119 8.59 5.12 8.74
C VAL A 119 9.61 6.27 8.63
N ILE A 120 10.72 6.16 9.37
CA ILE A 120 11.80 7.16 9.36
C ILE A 120 12.46 7.24 7.99
N ALA A 121 12.76 6.10 7.36
CA ALA A 121 13.38 6.07 6.03
C ALA A 121 12.48 6.70 4.97
N MET A 122 11.18 6.35 4.97
CA MET A 122 10.18 6.92 4.05
C MET A 122 10.03 8.44 4.29
N GLY A 123 9.86 8.86 5.55
CA GLY A 123 9.70 10.28 5.90
C GLY A 123 10.88 11.15 5.46
N ARG A 124 12.11 10.70 5.73
CA ARG A 124 13.33 11.41 5.29
C ARG A 124 13.48 11.52 3.77
N ALA A 125 12.91 10.57 3.04
CA ALA A 125 12.90 10.58 1.58
C ALA A 125 11.79 11.48 0.98
N GLY A 126 10.95 12.10 1.82
CA GLY A 126 9.78 12.86 1.37
C GLY A 126 8.64 11.95 0.89
N MET A 127 8.54 10.75 1.45
CA MET A 127 7.42 9.81 1.27
C MET A 127 6.68 9.64 2.61
N LEU A 128 5.51 9.01 2.59
CA LEU A 128 4.76 8.74 3.81
C LEU A 128 4.94 7.28 4.26
N GLY A 129 5.11 7.04 5.55
CA GLY A 129 5.10 5.70 6.13
C GLY A 129 4.16 5.62 7.34
N PHE A 130 3.45 4.50 7.47
CA PHE A 130 2.57 4.24 8.61
C PHE A 130 3.15 3.18 9.54
N PHE A 131 3.33 3.53 10.82
CA PHE A 131 3.75 2.57 11.84
C PHE A 131 2.69 1.49 12.09
N GLY A 132 3.12 0.23 12.10
CA GLY A 132 2.30 -0.96 12.26
C GLY A 132 1.89 -1.27 13.71
N ALA A 133 1.14 -0.38 14.34
CA ALA A 133 0.74 -0.47 15.75
C ALA A 133 -0.17 -1.68 16.09
N ALA A 134 -0.91 -2.21 15.12
CA ALA A 134 -1.87 -3.28 15.34
C ALA A 134 -1.24 -4.51 16.03
N GLY A 135 -1.82 -4.88 17.18
CA GLY A 135 -1.42 -6.06 17.95
C GLY A 135 -0.16 -5.89 18.81
N LEU A 136 0.38 -4.67 18.95
CA LEU A 136 1.40 -4.31 19.94
C LEU A 136 0.74 -3.81 21.24
N THR A 137 1.51 -3.71 22.33
CA THR A 137 1.06 -3.10 23.58
C THR A 137 1.09 -1.57 23.49
N LEU A 138 0.32 -0.87 24.33
CA LEU A 138 0.31 0.59 24.37
C LEU A 138 1.70 1.18 24.65
N ASP A 139 2.46 0.59 25.57
CA ASP A 139 3.81 1.05 25.93
C ASP A 139 4.75 0.99 24.73
N THR A 140 4.78 -0.13 23.99
CA THR A 140 5.59 -0.27 22.78
C THR A 140 5.16 0.71 21.68
N VAL A 141 3.86 0.98 21.57
CA VAL A 141 3.34 1.98 20.63
C VAL A 141 3.80 3.38 21.01
N GLU A 142 3.73 3.76 22.30
CA GLU A 142 4.18 5.06 22.80
C GLU A 142 5.70 5.24 22.57
N GLU A 143 6.51 4.27 22.99
CA GLU A 143 7.97 4.27 22.78
C GLU A 143 8.33 4.44 21.30
N THR A 144 7.61 3.76 20.42
CA THR A 144 7.86 3.84 18.97
C THR A 144 7.45 5.18 18.39
N ILE A 145 6.32 5.76 18.83
CA ILE A 145 5.89 7.10 18.42
C ILE A 145 6.95 8.14 18.80
N VAL A 146 7.43 8.12 20.03
CA VAL A 146 8.47 9.05 20.51
C VAL A 146 9.72 8.94 19.63
N ARG A 147 10.20 7.71 19.38
CA ARG A 147 11.36 7.48 18.51
C ARG A 147 11.18 8.02 17.10
N ILE A 148 9.99 7.85 16.50
CA ILE A 148 9.69 8.37 15.17
C ILE A 148 9.69 9.90 15.18
N GLN A 149 9.08 10.53 16.19
CA GLN A 149 9.02 11.98 16.33
C GLN A 149 10.40 12.61 16.56
N GLU A 150 11.27 11.97 17.34
CA GLU A 150 12.66 12.43 17.51
C GLU A 150 13.43 12.44 16.18
N ALA A 151 13.16 11.47 15.32
CA ALA A 151 13.82 11.35 14.01
C ALA A 151 13.16 12.18 12.91
N LEU A 152 11.89 12.55 13.08
CA LEU A 152 11.03 13.29 12.15
C LEU A 152 10.19 14.34 12.92
N PRO A 153 10.81 15.39 13.49
CA PRO A 153 10.11 16.35 14.36
C PRO A 153 8.97 17.08 13.63
N ASP A 154 9.16 17.36 12.34
CA ASP A 154 8.16 18.00 11.47
C ASP A 154 7.40 17.00 10.59
N GLY A 155 7.56 15.69 10.85
CA GLY A 155 7.06 14.63 9.99
C GLY A 155 7.84 14.47 8.67
N PRO A 156 7.24 13.89 7.62
CA PRO A 156 5.92 13.24 7.61
C PRO A 156 5.98 11.81 8.19
N TYR A 157 5.00 11.45 9.02
CA TYR A 157 4.75 10.08 9.44
C TYR A 157 3.26 9.90 9.79
N GLY A 158 2.81 8.65 9.87
CA GLY A 158 1.51 8.33 10.46
C GLY A 158 1.55 7.05 11.28
N VAL A 159 0.47 6.79 12.00
CA VAL A 159 0.33 5.58 12.83
C VAL A 159 -0.96 4.85 12.48
N ASN A 160 -0.92 3.53 12.42
CA ASN A 160 -2.11 2.74 12.17
C ASN A 160 -3.10 2.79 13.36
N LEU A 161 -4.37 3.03 13.07
CA LEU A 161 -5.48 2.77 13.98
C LEU A 161 -6.31 1.63 13.39
N ILE A 162 -6.19 0.45 13.98
CA ILE A 162 -6.96 -0.73 13.56
C ILE A 162 -8.28 -0.80 14.33
N HIS A 163 -9.38 -0.98 13.63
CA HIS A 163 -10.67 -1.22 14.27
C HIS A 163 -10.68 -2.60 14.91
N SER A 164 -11.06 -2.66 16.19
CA SER A 164 -11.14 -3.90 16.96
C SER A 164 -12.53 -4.04 17.59
N PRO A 165 -13.54 -4.56 16.87
CA PRO A 165 -14.94 -4.59 17.32
C PRO A 165 -15.13 -5.27 18.69
N ASN A 166 -14.34 -6.29 18.97
CA ASN A 166 -14.40 -7.08 20.21
C ASN A 166 -13.59 -6.45 21.37
N GLU A 167 -12.77 -5.44 21.10
CA GLU A 167 -11.88 -4.78 22.07
C GLU A 167 -12.04 -3.25 21.99
N THR A 168 -13.26 -2.72 22.18
CA THR A 168 -13.53 -1.27 22.05
C THR A 168 -12.66 -0.40 22.96
N ASN A 169 -12.26 -0.89 24.13
CA ASN A 169 -11.36 -0.19 25.03
C ASN A 169 -9.97 0.03 24.42
N LEU A 170 -9.48 -0.90 23.59
CA LEU A 170 -8.18 -0.79 22.94
C LEU A 170 -8.16 0.40 21.97
N GLU A 171 -9.18 0.52 21.13
CA GLU A 171 -9.30 1.63 20.17
C GLU A 171 -9.36 2.98 20.89
N ARG A 172 -10.16 3.06 21.96
CA ARG A 172 -10.23 4.25 22.82
C ARG A 172 -8.87 4.63 23.40
N SER A 173 -8.15 3.66 23.98
CA SER A 173 -6.84 3.89 24.58
C SER A 173 -5.78 4.29 23.55
N LEU A 174 -5.82 3.74 22.34
CA LEU A 174 -4.93 4.17 21.25
C LEU A 174 -5.23 5.60 20.82
N VAL A 175 -6.50 5.99 20.68
CA VAL A 175 -6.86 7.38 20.37
C VAL A 175 -6.42 8.34 21.47
N ASP A 176 -6.59 7.98 22.75
CA ASP A 176 -6.08 8.77 23.87
C ASP A 176 -4.55 8.93 23.81
N LEU A 177 -3.84 7.84 23.51
CA LEU A 177 -2.39 7.86 23.34
C LEU A 177 -1.94 8.75 22.17
N TYR A 178 -2.62 8.67 21.02
CA TYR A 178 -2.31 9.45 19.82
C TYR A 178 -2.55 10.94 20.03
N ILE A 179 -3.65 11.31 20.70
CA ILE A 179 -3.93 12.70 21.07
C ILE A 179 -2.87 13.22 22.06
N LYS A 180 -2.59 12.45 23.11
CA LYS A 180 -1.57 12.82 24.13
C LYS A 180 -0.20 13.07 23.50
N ASN A 181 0.18 12.26 22.52
CA ASN A 181 1.48 12.36 21.85
C ASN A 181 1.46 13.21 20.58
N ASN A 182 0.39 13.97 20.30
CA ASN A 182 0.29 14.83 19.10
C ASN A 182 0.54 14.08 17.77
N VAL A 183 0.03 12.85 17.65
CA VAL A 183 0.01 12.14 16.37
C VAL A 183 -1.10 12.73 15.51
N HIS A 184 -0.72 13.48 14.47
CA HIS A 184 -1.65 14.24 13.62
C HIS A 184 -2.11 13.52 12.36
N LEU A 185 -1.65 12.28 12.14
CA LEU A 185 -2.05 11.48 10.99
C LEU A 185 -2.19 10.00 11.35
N ILE A 186 -3.36 9.43 11.09
CA ILE A 186 -3.60 7.99 11.22
C ILE A 186 -3.98 7.34 9.89
N GLU A 187 -3.60 6.07 9.75
CA GLU A 187 -4.22 5.15 8.78
C GLU A 187 -5.31 4.37 9.50
N ALA A 188 -6.58 4.70 9.23
CA ALA A 188 -7.72 3.99 9.78
C ALA A 188 -8.00 2.73 8.95
N SER A 189 -7.91 1.54 9.55
CA SER A 189 -8.01 0.25 8.84
C SER A 189 -8.94 -0.73 9.54
N ALA A 190 -9.48 -1.69 8.78
CA ALA A 190 -10.42 -2.73 9.24
C ALA A 190 -11.77 -2.21 9.79
N PHE A 191 -12.10 -0.93 9.59
CA PHE A 191 -13.38 -0.37 9.99
C PHE A 191 -14.53 -0.95 9.13
N LEU A 192 -15.60 -1.39 9.78
CA LEU A 192 -16.86 -1.77 9.12
C LEU A 192 -17.89 -0.63 9.16
N THR A 193 -17.79 0.19 10.20
CA THR A 193 -18.56 1.42 10.43
C THR A 193 -17.69 2.34 11.28
N LEU A 194 -18.04 3.62 11.39
CA LEU A 194 -17.32 4.55 12.25
C LEU A 194 -17.52 4.18 13.73
N SER A 195 -16.46 4.31 14.51
CA SER A 195 -16.55 4.32 15.97
C SER A 195 -16.68 5.77 16.47
N ILE A 196 -17.07 5.95 17.74
CA ILE A 196 -17.02 7.27 18.34
C ILE A 196 -15.58 7.77 18.55
N ASP A 197 -14.63 6.86 18.76
CA ASP A 197 -13.24 7.19 19.07
C ASP A 197 -12.50 7.73 17.84
N VAL A 198 -12.73 7.19 16.65
CA VAL A 198 -12.16 7.74 15.41
C VAL A 198 -12.76 9.10 15.05
N VAL A 199 -14.04 9.33 15.36
CA VAL A 199 -14.67 10.65 15.23
C VAL A 199 -14.06 11.63 16.25
N ARG A 200 -13.86 11.21 17.50
CA ARG A 200 -13.17 12.01 18.52
C ARG A 200 -11.78 12.42 18.06
N TYR A 201 -11.00 11.48 17.50
CA TYR A 201 -9.68 11.76 16.96
C TYR A 201 -9.72 12.84 15.87
N ARG A 202 -10.62 12.68 14.87
CA ARG A 202 -10.77 13.62 13.74
C ARG A 202 -11.09 15.05 14.19
N LEU A 203 -11.92 15.18 15.22
CA LEU A 203 -12.42 16.48 15.68
C LEU A 203 -11.53 17.16 16.73
N HIS A 204 -10.54 16.44 17.27
CA HIS A 204 -9.66 17.01 18.27
C HIS A 204 -8.86 18.20 17.70
N GLY A 205 -9.07 19.38 18.28
CA GLY A 205 -8.42 20.61 17.86
C GLY A 205 -9.00 21.28 16.61
N ILE A 206 -10.13 20.83 16.07
CA ILE A 206 -10.78 21.50 14.93
C ILE A 206 -11.12 22.96 15.27
N HIS A 207 -10.77 23.89 14.38
CA HIS A 207 -10.99 25.33 14.56
C HIS A 207 -11.04 26.06 13.21
N LYS A 208 -11.33 27.37 13.23
CA LYS A 208 -11.12 28.25 12.06
C LYS A 208 -9.84 29.07 12.25
N ASN A 209 -9.04 29.23 11.19
CA ASN A 209 -7.91 30.17 11.20
C ASN A 209 -8.39 31.62 11.01
N ASP A 210 -7.45 32.59 11.01
CA ASP A 210 -7.73 34.02 10.86
C ASP A 210 -8.41 34.39 9.53
N THR A 211 -8.26 33.54 8.51
CA THR A 211 -8.91 33.71 7.19
C THR A 211 -10.29 33.05 7.11
N GLY A 212 -10.72 32.37 8.18
CA GLY A 212 -12.01 31.68 8.27
C GLY A 212 -12.02 30.25 7.74
N GLU A 213 -10.88 29.71 7.31
CA GLU A 213 -10.75 28.33 6.82
C GLU A 213 -10.80 27.33 7.98
N ILE A 214 -11.46 26.19 7.76
CA ILE A 214 -11.54 25.12 8.76
C ILE A 214 -10.23 24.35 8.78
N ILE A 215 -9.55 24.38 9.92
CA ILE A 215 -8.32 23.63 10.17
C ILE A 215 -8.67 22.35 10.94
N THR A 216 -8.21 21.22 10.40
CA THR A 216 -8.32 19.91 11.03
C THR A 216 -6.92 19.39 11.39
N PRO A 217 -6.42 19.63 12.62
CA PRO A 217 -5.07 19.21 12.99
C PRO A 217 -4.84 17.71 12.84
N ASN A 218 -5.86 16.92 13.17
CA ASN A 218 -5.83 15.46 13.09
C ASN A 218 -6.46 14.98 11.77
N ARG A 219 -5.65 14.33 10.96
CA ARG A 219 -6.02 13.83 9.63
C ARG A 219 -6.13 12.32 9.61
N ILE A 220 -6.97 11.82 8.71
CA ILE A 220 -7.25 10.39 8.55
C ILE A 220 -7.04 10.02 7.10
N ILE A 221 -6.23 8.98 6.86
CA ILE A 221 -6.26 8.19 5.63
C ILE A 221 -7.03 6.91 5.92
N ALA A 222 -8.22 6.75 5.33
CA ALA A 222 -9.04 5.57 5.55
C ALA A 222 -8.74 4.49 4.50
N LYS A 223 -8.27 3.32 4.94
CA LYS A 223 -8.01 2.18 4.05
C LYS A 223 -9.21 1.25 4.02
N ILE A 224 -9.81 1.12 2.84
CA ILE A 224 -11.09 0.45 2.62
C ILE A 224 -11.04 -0.43 1.39
N SER A 225 -11.92 -1.43 1.32
CA SER A 225 -12.15 -2.20 0.09
C SER A 225 -13.62 -2.20 -0.34
N ARG A 226 -14.49 -1.48 0.36
CA ARG A 226 -15.95 -1.56 0.18
C ARG A 226 -16.60 -0.18 0.07
N GLU A 227 -17.57 -0.06 -0.84
CA GLU A 227 -18.28 1.20 -1.09
C GLU A 227 -19.01 1.70 0.16
N GLU A 228 -19.67 0.81 0.90
CA GLU A 228 -20.43 1.16 2.11
C GLU A 228 -19.54 1.76 3.20
N VAL A 229 -18.31 1.25 3.35
CA VAL A 229 -17.33 1.77 4.31
C VAL A 229 -16.74 3.08 3.81
N ALA A 230 -16.36 3.14 2.53
CA ALA A 230 -15.86 4.36 1.90
C ALA A 230 -16.84 5.52 2.06
N LYS A 231 -18.15 5.26 1.93
CA LYS A 231 -19.20 6.26 2.10
C LYS A 231 -19.16 6.89 3.49
N HIS A 232 -18.92 6.11 4.54
CA HIS A 232 -18.82 6.66 5.89
C HIS A 232 -17.64 7.62 6.05
N PHE A 233 -16.49 7.30 5.48
CA PHE A 233 -15.29 8.14 5.58
C PHE A 233 -15.32 9.36 4.66
N LEU A 234 -15.96 9.26 3.49
CA LEU A 234 -16.13 10.36 2.54
C LEU A 234 -17.28 11.31 2.89
N SER A 235 -18.10 10.96 3.90
CA SER A 235 -19.17 11.80 4.44
C SER A 235 -18.71 12.55 5.70
N PRO A 236 -19.46 13.59 6.13
CA PRO A 236 -19.20 14.24 7.41
C PRO A 236 -19.43 13.31 8.60
N PRO A 237 -18.86 13.64 9.78
CA PRO A 237 -19.13 12.92 11.03
C PRO A 237 -20.63 12.78 11.30
N PRO A 238 -21.13 11.58 11.68
CA PRO A 238 -22.56 11.37 11.89
C PRO A 238 -23.14 12.20 13.05
N GLU A 239 -24.28 12.86 12.84
CA GLU A 239 -24.96 13.70 13.85
C GLU A 239 -25.20 12.98 15.19
N LYS A 240 -25.51 11.68 15.16
CA LYS A 240 -25.69 10.89 16.40
C LYS A 240 -24.41 10.82 17.24
N MET A 241 -23.26 10.74 16.58
CA MET A 241 -21.95 10.72 17.26
C MET A 241 -21.54 12.12 17.70
N LEU A 242 -21.79 13.15 16.89
CA LEU A 242 -21.60 14.55 17.27
C LEU A 242 -22.38 14.91 18.53
N LYS A 243 -23.68 14.58 18.57
CA LYS A 243 -24.53 14.78 19.75
C LYS A 243 -23.97 14.06 20.98
N LYS A 244 -23.54 12.81 20.83
CA LYS A 244 -22.97 12.07 21.96
C LYS A 244 -21.67 12.69 22.48
N LEU A 245 -20.81 13.21 21.59
CA LEU A 245 -19.59 13.90 21.98
C LEU A 245 -19.88 15.26 22.64
N LEU A 246 -20.90 15.99 22.18
CA LEU A 246 -21.39 17.23 22.80
C LEU A 246 -21.96 16.98 24.20
N ASP A 247 -22.84 15.99 24.34
CA ASP A 247 -23.45 15.60 25.62
C ASP A 247 -22.38 15.19 26.65
N GLN A 248 -21.27 14.62 26.18
CA GLN A 248 -20.09 14.26 26.98
C GLN A 248 -19.09 15.39 27.16
N GLN A 249 -19.35 16.58 26.61
CA GLN A 249 -18.46 17.76 26.64
C GLN A 249 -17.05 17.49 26.08
N ILE A 250 -16.92 16.51 25.18
CA ILE A 250 -15.65 16.20 24.51
C ILE A 250 -15.39 17.18 23.36
N ILE A 251 -16.46 17.67 22.72
CA ILE A 251 -16.39 18.74 21.71
C ILE A 251 -17.32 19.88 22.09
N THR A 252 -17.05 21.08 21.56
CA THR A 252 -17.92 22.25 21.71
C THR A 252 -18.98 22.32 20.61
N GLU A 253 -20.02 23.15 20.81
CA GLU A 253 -21.03 23.42 19.77
C GLU A 253 -20.40 23.95 18.48
N GLN A 254 -19.41 24.84 18.61
CA GLN A 254 -18.66 25.35 17.47
C GLN A 254 -17.92 24.23 16.73
N GLN A 255 -17.24 23.32 17.44
CA GLN A 255 -16.55 22.19 16.82
C GLN A 255 -17.52 21.25 16.10
N ALA A 256 -18.70 20.99 16.68
CA ALA A 256 -19.75 20.20 16.05
C ALA A 256 -20.31 20.86 14.78
N GLU A 257 -20.44 22.19 14.76
CA GLU A 257 -20.83 22.93 13.55
C GLU A 257 -19.77 22.82 12.46
N LEU A 258 -18.49 23.04 12.79
CA LEU A 258 -17.38 22.89 11.83
C LEU A 258 -17.31 21.46 11.26
N ALA A 259 -17.56 20.46 12.10
CA ALA A 259 -17.53 19.05 11.72
C ALA A 259 -18.44 18.72 10.52
N ARG A 260 -19.58 19.42 10.37
CA ARG A 260 -20.55 19.19 9.28
C ARG A 260 -20.01 19.54 7.90
N HIS A 261 -18.94 20.33 7.83
CA HIS A 261 -18.37 20.87 6.61
C HIS A 261 -17.08 20.19 6.17
N ILE A 262 -16.68 19.11 6.84
CA ILE A 262 -15.49 18.32 6.49
C ILE A 262 -15.87 16.85 6.29
N PRO A 263 -15.11 16.09 5.48
CA PRO A 263 -15.23 14.64 5.48
C PRO A 263 -14.56 14.05 6.74
N MET A 264 -14.98 12.84 7.11
CA MET A 264 -14.29 12.04 8.12
C MET A 264 -12.84 11.74 7.73
N ALA A 265 -12.58 11.46 6.45
CA ALA A 265 -11.24 11.33 5.88
C ALA A 265 -11.12 12.15 4.59
N GLU A 266 -10.06 12.94 4.49
CA GLU A 266 -9.72 13.69 3.27
C GLU A 266 -9.06 12.80 2.23
N ASP A 267 -8.54 11.66 2.67
CA ASP A 267 -7.84 10.69 1.84
C ASP A 267 -8.40 9.30 2.11
N VAL A 268 -8.75 8.58 1.04
CA VAL A 268 -9.22 7.20 1.12
C VAL A 268 -8.33 6.34 0.25
N THR A 269 -7.76 5.29 0.84
CA THR A 269 -7.01 4.27 0.11
C THR A 269 -7.98 3.16 -0.29
N ALA A 270 -8.20 2.98 -1.58
CA ALA A 270 -8.86 1.81 -2.11
C ALA A 270 -7.88 0.63 -2.10
N GLU A 271 -8.08 -0.32 -1.19
CA GLU A 271 -7.28 -1.53 -1.04
C GLU A 271 -7.91 -2.69 -1.81
N ALA A 272 -7.27 -3.05 -2.92
CA ALA A 272 -7.60 -4.20 -3.74
C ALA A 272 -7.01 -5.49 -3.14
N ASP A 273 -6.84 -6.54 -3.95
CA ASP A 273 -6.14 -7.75 -3.54
C ASP A 273 -4.75 -7.45 -2.97
N SER A 274 -4.53 -7.84 -1.71
CA SER A 274 -3.37 -7.45 -0.91
C SER A 274 -2.92 -8.58 0.03
N GLY A 275 -1.70 -8.48 0.58
CA GLY A 275 -1.25 -9.40 1.63
C GLY A 275 -1.93 -9.11 2.96
N GLY A 276 -2.23 -10.14 3.76
CA GLY A 276 -2.94 -9.98 5.02
C GLY A 276 -4.46 -9.99 4.82
N HIS A 277 -5.20 -9.19 5.58
CA HIS A 277 -6.65 -9.12 5.41
C HIS A 277 -7.01 -8.52 4.07
N THR A 278 -7.75 -9.27 3.25
CA THR A 278 -8.23 -8.82 1.95
C THR A 278 -9.51 -9.57 1.59
N ASP A 279 -10.39 -8.93 0.82
CA ASP A 279 -11.51 -9.58 0.15
C ASP A 279 -11.24 -9.80 -1.36
N ASN A 280 -9.96 -9.79 -1.75
CA ASN A 280 -9.44 -10.17 -3.07
C ASN A 280 -10.08 -9.40 -4.23
N ARG A 281 -10.40 -8.13 -4.01
CA ARG A 281 -11.06 -7.31 -5.03
C ARG A 281 -10.11 -6.98 -6.18
N PRO A 282 -10.56 -7.09 -7.44
CA PRO A 282 -9.76 -6.64 -8.57
C PRO A 282 -9.55 -5.12 -8.53
N THR A 283 -8.30 -4.70 -8.63
CA THR A 283 -7.89 -3.29 -8.66
C THR A 283 -8.64 -2.48 -9.73
N LEU A 284 -8.75 -3.03 -10.94
CA LEU A 284 -9.37 -2.38 -12.10
C LEU A 284 -10.87 -2.13 -11.93
N SER A 285 -11.55 -2.84 -11.02
CA SER A 285 -12.95 -2.61 -10.70
C SER A 285 -13.12 -1.75 -9.45
N LEU A 286 -12.35 -2.03 -8.39
CA LEU A 286 -12.52 -1.36 -7.11
C LEU A 286 -12.22 0.14 -7.21
N PHE A 287 -11.08 0.49 -7.81
CA PHE A 287 -10.62 1.87 -7.79
C PHE A 287 -11.59 2.84 -8.51
N PRO A 288 -12.05 2.57 -9.76
CA PRO A 288 -13.06 3.41 -10.40
C PRO A 288 -14.39 3.51 -9.65
N THR A 289 -14.81 2.44 -8.96
CA THR A 289 -16.02 2.45 -8.13
C THR A 289 -15.89 3.44 -6.97
N ILE A 290 -14.76 3.44 -6.27
CA ILE A 290 -14.52 4.36 -5.15
C ILE A 290 -14.39 5.81 -5.65
N CYS A 291 -13.72 6.05 -6.79
CA CYS A 291 -13.68 7.37 -7.42
C CYS A 291 -15.09 7.89 -7.76
N SER A 292 -15.93 7.04 -8.35
CA SER A 292 -17.32 7.40 -8.69
C SER A 292 -18.16 7.71 -7.44
N LEU A 293 -17.92 7.02 -6.33
CA LEU A 293 -18.53 7.37 -5.04
C LEU A 293 -18.03 8.73 -4.55
N ARG A 294 -16.72 8.98 -4.56
CA ARG A 294 -16.12 10.26 -4.17
C ARG A 294 -16.74 11.41 -4.96
N ASP A 295 -16.85 11.29 -6.28
CA ASP A 295 -17.40 12.35 -7.14
C ASP A 295 -18.85 12.66 -6.78
N ARG A 296 -19.69 11.64 -6.54
CA ARG A 296 -21.08 11.83 -6.09
C ARG A 296 -21.17 12.54 -4.74
N LEU A 297 -20.35 12.15 -3.77
CA LEU A 297 -20.36 12.75 -2.44
C LEU A 297 -19.77 14.16 -2.45
N GLN A 298 -18.78 14.42 -3.30
CA GLN A 298 -18.24 15.77 -3.50
C GLN A 298 -19.30 16.70 -4.11
N LEU A 299 -20.10 16.24 -5.08
CA LEU A 299 -21.23 17.02 -5.60
C LEU A 299 -22.29 17.30 -4.53
N GLN A 300 -22.51 16.34 -3.63
CA GLN A 300 -23.49 16.46 -2.54
C GLN A 300 -23.03 17.42 -1.44
N TYR A 301 -21.79 17.29 -0.96
CA TYR A 301 -21.29 18.03 0.22
C TYR A 301 -20.48 19.27 -0.13
N GLN A 302 -19.95 19.36 -1.35
CA GLN A 302 -19.21 20.52 -1.88
C GLN A 302 -18.05 20.95 -0.96
N TYR A 303 -17.26 19.98 -0.49
CA TYR A 303 -16.09 20.28 0.33
C TYR A 303 -15.12 21.20 -0.41
N THR A 304 -14.49 22.14 0.31
CA THR A 304 -13.52 23.08 -0.26
C THR A 304 -12.37 22.36 -0.96
N THR A 305 -11.87 21.29 -0.35
CA THR A 305 -10.90 20.37 -0.95
C THR A 305 -11.60 19.04 -1.20
N PRO A 306 -11.76 18.61 -2.46
CA PRO A 306 -12.32 17.30 -2.76
C PRO A 306 -11.51 16.17 -2.10
N PRO A 307 -12.15 15.16 -1.49
CA PRO A 307 -11.44 14.01 -0.98
C PRO A 307 -10.68 13.28 -2.08
N ARG A 308 -9.53 12.71 -1.76
CA ARG A 308 -8.60 12.12 -2.73
C ARG A 308 -8.56 10.60 -2.55
N ILE A 309 -8.51 9.88 -3.67
CA ILE A 309 -8.52 8.42 -3.67
C ILE A 309 -7.14 7.90 -4.07
N GLY A 310 -6.46 7.25 -3.15
CA GLY A 310 -5.23 6.50 -3.40
C GLY A 310 -5.51 5.03 -3.68
N LEU A 311 -4.48 4.30 -4.13
CA LEU A 311 -4.59 2.91 -4.52
C LEU A 311 -3.56 2.02 -3.81
N ALA A 312 -4.06 0.97 -3.15
CA ALA A 312 -3.29 -0.13 -2.57
C ALA A 312 -3.72 -1.48 -3.18
N GLY A 313 -2.88 -2.50 -2.99
CA GLY A 313 -3.15 -3.85 -3.50
C GLY A 313 -2.67 -4.02 -4.94
N GLY A 314 -1.63 -4.85 -5.12
CA GLY A 314 -1.01 -5.11 -6.43
C GLY A 314 0.08 -4.12 -6.88
N ILE A 315 0.31 -3.01 -6.17
CA ILE A 315 1.35 -2.03 -6.54
C ILE A 315 2.72 -2.53 -6.07
N ALA A 316 3.50 -3.05 -7.01
CA ALA A 316 4.80 -3.68 -6.72
C ALA A 316 5.81 -3.60 -7.87
N THR A 317 5.43 -3.08 -9.03
CA THR A 317 6.30 -2.91 -10.20
C THR A 317 6.03 -1.55 -10.86
N PRO A 318 6.98 -1.04 -11.66
CA PRO A 318 6.76 0.12 -12.52
C PRO A 318 5.46 0.04 -13.34
N HIS A 319 5.13 -1.13 -13.88
CA HIS A 319 3.91 -1.35 -14.67
C HIS A 319 2.64 -1.18 -13.84
N SER A 320 2.59 -1.80 -12.65
CA SER A 320 1.43 -1.68 -11.75
C SER A 320 1.22 -0.24 -11.26
N ALA A 321 2.31 0.48 -10.99
CA ALA A 321 2.26 1.89 -10.60
C ALA A 321 1.86 2.80 -11.78
N ALA A 322 2.37 2.57 -13.00
CA ALA A 322 1.93 3.31 -14.18
C ALA A 322 0.44 3.11 -14.48
N ALA A 323 -0.08 1.89 -14.29
CA ALA A 323 -1.51 1.61 -14.42
C ALA A 323 -2.35 2.36 -13.37
N ALA A 324 -1.88 2.42 -12.12
CA ALA A 324 -2.52 3.19 -11.06
C ALA A 324 -2.55 4.70 -11.35
N ILE A 325 -1.43 5.27 -11.82
CA ILE A 325 -1.33 6.67 -12.26
C ILE A 325 -2.32 6.93 -13.40
N ALA A 326 -2.37 6.04 -14.40
CA ALA A 326 -3.28 6.17 -15.54
C ALA A 326 -4.76 6.11 -15.15
N MET A 327 -5.12 5.37 -14.10
CA MET A 327 -6.48 5.36 -13.55
C MET A 327 -6.82 6.64 -12.76
N GLY A 328 -5.82 7.45 -12.39
CA GLY A 328 -6.01 8.69 -11.63
C GLY A 328 -5.84 8.52 -10.12
N ALA A 329 -5.03 7.57 -9.66
CA ALA A 329 -4.69 7.45 -8.24
C ALA A 329 -3.99 8.72 -7.73
N ALA A 330 -4.52 9.30 -6.65
CA ALA A 330 -3.94 10.47 -6.01
C ALA A 330 -2.58 10.16 -5.36
N TYR A 331 -2.41 8.93 -4.87
CA TYR A 331 -1.18 8.39 -4.31
C TYR A 331 -1.18 6.87 -4.41
N LEU A 332 0.02 6.30 -4.33
CA LEU A 332 0.26 4.86 -4.43
C LEU A 332 0.67 4.30 -3.08
N VAL A 333 0.14 3.13 -2.74
CA VAL A 333 0.44 2.45 -1.48
C VAL A 333 1.09 1.09 -1.74
N THR A 334 2.27 0.90 -1.19
CA THR A 334 2.99 -0.38 -1.20
C THR A 334 2.93 -1.04 0.17
N GLY A 335 2.95 -2.39 0.19
CA GLY A 335 2.86 -3.19 1.41
C GLY A 335 3.87 -4.33 1.39
N THR A 336 3.52 -5.44 0.75
CA THR A 336 4.32 -6.67 0.77
C THR A 336 5.77 -6.46 0.32
N VAL A 337 6.04 -5.60 -0.69
CA VAL A 337 7.42 -5.26 -1.11
C VAL A 337 8.25 -4.61 0.01
N ASN A 338 7.62 -3.82 0.88
CA ASN A 338 8.27 -3.18 2.01
C ASN A 338 8.61 -4.19 3.11
N GLN A 339 7.82 -5.25 3.28
CA GLN A 339 8.14 -6.35 4.20
C GLN A 339 9.40 -7.11 3.79
N ALA A 340 9.75 -7.13 2.50
CA ALA A 340 10.97 -7.76 2.02
C ALA A 340 12.21 -6.85 2.15
N CYS A 341 12.05 -5.61 2.63
CA CYS A 341 13.15 -4.65 2.78
C CYS A 341 13.83 -4.78 4.14
N ILE A 342 15.11 -4.43 4.22
CA ILE A 342 15.96 -4.59 5.41
C ILE A 342 15.46 -3.80 6.62
N GLU A 343 14.73 -2.71 6.40
CA GLU A 343 14.17 -1.87 7.45
C GLU A 343 12.95 -2.51 8.14
N SER A 344 12.33 -3.53 7.52
CA SER A 344 11.14 -4.18 8.07
C SER A 344 11.38 -4.86 9.40
N GLY A 345 10.40 -4.76 10.31
CA GLY A 345 10.42 -5.41 11.63
C GLY A 345 10.16 -6.92 11.61
N THR A 346 10.39 -7.59 10.48
CA THR A 346 10.33 -9.05 10.37
C THR A 346 11.73 -9.67 10.42
N SER A 347 11.84 -11.00 10.43
CA SER A 347 13.12 -11.68 10.50
C SER A 347 13.82 -11.77 9.14
N ASP A 348 15.15 -11.96 9.15
CA ASP A 348 15.93 -12.23 7.93
C ASP A 348 15.44 -13.48 7.20
N MET A 349 14.99 -14.49 7.95
CA MET A 349 14.40 -15.70 7.37
C MET A 349 13.13 -15.39 6.56
N VAL A 350 12.26 -14.52 7.07
CA VAL A 350 11.05 -14.09 6.36
C VAL A 350 11.42 -13.26 5.13
N ARG A 351 12.39 -12.33 5.24
CA ARG A 351 12.88 -11.56 4.08
C ARG A 351 13.41 -12.47 2.97
N ALA A 352 14.20 -13.50 3.32
CA ALA A 352 14.69 -14.50 2.36
C ALA A 352 13.53 -15.28 1.71
N MET A 353 12.54 -15.72 2.49
CA MET A 353 11.34 -16.40 1.96
C MET A 353 10.55 -15.49 1.01
N LEU A 354 10.41 -14.21 1.32
CA LEU A 354 9.74 -13.23 0.47
C LEU A 354 10.50 -13.00 -0.84
N ALA A 355 11.83 -12.98 -0.83
CA ALA A 355 12.64 -12.82 -2.05
C ALA A 355 12.54 -14.00 -3.02
N GLU A 356 12.24 -15.20 -2.52
CA GLU A 356 12.04 -16.39 -3.37
C GLU A 356 10.60 -16.57 -3.88
N THR A 357 9.67 -15.76 -3.37
CA THR A 357 8.23 -15.90 -3.63
C THR A 357 7.90 -15.68 -5.11
N ARG A 358 7.13 -16.59 -5.71
CA ARG A 358 6.56 -16.42 -7.06
C ARG A 358 5.07 -16.08 -6.98
N GLN A 359 4.48 -15.70 -8.11
CA GLN A 359 3.08 -15.26 -8.16
C GLN A 359 2.10 -16.29 -7.56
N ALA A 360 2.32 -17.57 -7.83
CA ALA A 360 1.45 -18.66 -7.37
C ALA A 360 1.76 -19.15 -5.94
N ASP A 361 2.71 -18.54 -5.23
CA ASP A 361 3.21 -19.00 -3.92
C ASP A 361 2.41 -18.43 -2.73
N VAL A 362 1.25 -17.83 -2.97
CA VAL A 362 0.33 -17.32 -1.93
C VAL A 362 -0.96 -18.15 -1.86
N ALA A 363 -1.63 -18.08 -0.71
CA ALA A 363 -2.93 -18.70 -0.46
C ALA A 363 -3.74 -17.92 0.58
N MET A 364 -5.05 -18.10 0.58
CA MET A 364 -5.91 -17.67 1.69
C MET A 364 -5.81 -18.68 2.84
N ALA A 365 -5.77 -18.18 4.07
CA ALA A 365 -5.75 -18.97 5.30
C ALA A 365 -6.64 -18.34 6.37
N PRO A 366 -7.25 -19.12 7.28
CA PRO A 366 -8.05 -18.59 8.38
C PRO A 366 -7.31 -17.53 9.21
N ALA A 367 -7.98 -16.41 9.45
CA ALA A 367 -7.48 -15.31 10.28
C ALA A 367 -7.61 -15.67 11.78
N ALA A 368 -6.71 -15.15 12.61
CA ALA A 368 -6.77 -15.37 14.07
C ALA A 368 -7.87 -14.52 14.72
N ASP A 369 -8.01 -13.28 14.26
CA ASP A 369 -9.11 -12.38 14.55
C ASP A 369 -10.27 -12.74 13.63
N MET A 370 -11.46 -12.99 14.21
CA MET A 370 -12.64 -13.46 13.48
C MET A 370 -12.53 -14.88 12.89
N PHE A 371 -11.66 -15.74 13.44
CA PHE A 371 -11.57 -17.17 13.11
C PHE A 371 -12.94 -17.86 13.09
N GLU A 372 -13.75 -17.63 14.14
CA GLU A 372 -15.09 -18.21 14.30
C GLU A 372 -16.06 -17.81 13.18
N MET A 373 -15.84 -16.66 12.53
CA MET A 373 -16.65 -16.12 11.44
C MET A 373 -16.18 -16.60 10.05
N GLY A 374 -15.07 -17.35 9.98
CA GLY A 374 -14.51 -17.84 8.72
C GLY A 374 -13.83 -16.77 7.87
N VAL A 375 -13.36 -15.68 8.51
CA VAL A 375 -12.54 -14.67 7.83
C VAL A 375 -11.18 -15.25 7.50
N ASN A 376 -10.66 -14.91 6.32
CA ASN A 376 -9.35 -15.33 5.85
C ASN A 376 -8.40 -14.13 5.66
N VAL A 377 -7.11 -14.45 5.63
CA VAL A 377 -6.00 -13.58 5.26
C VAL A 377 -5.17 -14.21 4.15
N GLN A 378 -4.58 -13.40 3.28
CA GLN A 378 -3.67 -13.83 2.23
C GLN A 378 -2.23 -13.93 2.77
N VAL A 379 -1.65 -15.13 2.66
CA VAL A 379 -0.36 -15.49 3.25
C VAL A 379 0.53 -16.22 2.24
N LEU A 380 1.83 -16.19 2.49
CA LEU A 380 2.80 -17.05 1.81
C LEU A 380 2.51 -18.52 2.13
N LYS A 381 2.55 -19.38 1.11
CA LYS A 381 2.43 -20.85 1.26
C LYS A 381 3.71 -21.60 0.91
N ARG A 382 4.66 -20.97 0.23
CA ARG A 382 5.96 -21.60 -0.09
C ARG A 382 6.90 -21.48 1.10
N GLY A 383 7.58 -22.58 1.43
CA GLY A 383 8.56 -22.62 2.53
C GLY A 383 7.95 -22.65 3.94
N THR A 384 6.62 -22.76 4.05
CA THR A 384 5.86 -22.89 5.31
C THR A 384 4.63 -23.77 5.08
N MET A 385 4.14 -24.47 6.11
CA MET A 385 2.87 -25.21 6.06
C MET A 385 1.73 -24.45 6.74
N PHE A 386 1.94 -23.19 7.12
CA PHE A 386 0.96 -22.42 7.89
C PHE A 386 -0.43 -22.40 7.26
N SER A 387 -0.55 -22.10 5.96
CA SER A 387 -1.86 -22.01 5.30
C SER A 387 -2.62 -23.34 5.36
N MET A 388 -1.95 -24.46 5.05
CA MET A 388 -2.54 -25.80 5.16
C MET A 388 -2.95 -26.12 6.61
N ARG A 389 -2.08 -25.82 7.58
CA ARG A 389 -2.35 -26.09 9.00
C ARG A 389 -3.51 -25.24 9.52
N ALA A 390 -3.56 -23.96 9.17
CA ALA A 390 -4.64 -23.05 9.54
C ALA A 390 -5.98 -23.53 8.95
N SER A 391 -6.02 -23.92 7.67
CA SER A 391 -7.20 -24.52 7.06
C SER A 391 -7.66 -25.79 7.78
N LYS A 392 -6.73 -26.70 8.12
CA LYS A 392 -7.05 -27.91 8.88
C LYS A 392 -7.64 -27.60 10.26
N LEU A 393 -7.11 -26.61 10.98
CA LEU A 393 -7.69 -26.17 12.26
C LEU A 393 -9.13 -25.67 12.08
N TYR A 394 -9.40 -24.93 11.01
CA TYR A 394 -10.75 -24.46 10.72
C TYR A 394 -11.70 -25.58 10.30
N ASP A 395 -11.24 -26.57 9.53
CA ASP A 395 -12.03 -27.75 9.17
C ASP A 395 -12.42 -28.57 10.41
N ILE A 396 -11.46 -28.79 11.32
CA ILE A 396 -11.71 -29.43 12.62
C ILE A 396 -12.71 -28.59 13.44
N PHE A 397 -12.47 -27.27 13.52
CA PHE A 397 -13.38 -26.36 14.22
C PHE A 397 -14.80 -26.44 13.67
N ARG A 398 -15.00 -26.57 12.36
CA ARG A 398 -16.35 -26.71 11.77
C ARG A 398 -16.98 -28.08 12.04
N SER A 399 -16.16 -29.13 12.12
CA SER A 399 -16.63 -30.52 12.16
C SER A 399 -17.02 -31.00 13.56
N TYR A 400 -16.40 -30.48 14.62
CA TYR A 400 -16.57 -30.96 16.00
C TYR A 400 -17.02 -29.85 16.95
N ASN A 401 -17.75 -30.15 18.03
CA ASN A 401 -18.25 -29.13 18.95
C ASN A 401 -17.34 -28.85 20.15
N SER A 402 -16.34 -29.68 20.39
CA SER A 402 -15.38 -29.54 21.49
C SER A 402 -14.04 -30.20 21.15
N LEU A 403 -13.01 -29.95 21.96
CA LEU A 403 -11.72 -30.63 21.85
C LEU A 403 -11.79 -32.14 22.15
N ASP A 404 -12.79 -32.57 22.93
CA ASP A 404 -12.97 -33.97 23.33
C ASP A 404 -13.64 -34.82 22.25
N GLU A 405 -14.39 -34.18 21.34
CA GLU A 405 -15.02 -34.84 20.19
C GLU A 405 -14.04 -35.09 19.02
N ILE A 406 -12.83 -34.52 19.07
CA ILE A 406 -11.82 -34.70 18.02
C ILE A 406 -11.30 -36.15 18.05
N PRO A 407 -11.32 -36.89 16.92
CA PRO A 407 -10.76 -38.24 16.84
C PRO A 407 -9.33 -38.31 17.36
N ALA A 408 -8.99 -39.41 18.05
CA ALA A 408 -7.72 -39.55 18.76
C ALA A 408 -6.49 -39.37 17.84
N ASP A 409 -6.56 -39.85 16.59
CA ASP A 409 -5.49 -39.73 15.61
C ASP A 409 -5.30 -38.28 15.10
N GLU A 410 -6.39 -37.53 14.93
CA GLU A 410 -6.35 -36.10 14.61
C GLU A 410 -5.85 -35.27 15.80
N LYS A 411 -6.30 -35.58 17.02
CA LYS A 411 -5.83 -34.93 18.24
C LYS A 411 -4.33 -35.14 18.44
N GLU A 412 -3.84 -36.36 18.25
CA GLU A 412 -2.41 -36.68 18.33
C GLU A 412 -1.59 -35.88 17.30
N LYS A 413 -2.09 -35.73 16.07
CA LYS A 413 -1.42 -34.89 15.05
C LYS A 413 -1.36 -33.42 15.46
N LEU A 414 -2.45 -32.87 16.01
CA LEU A 414 -2.47 -31.49 16.51
C LEU A 414 -1.41 -31.30 17.59
N GLU A 415 -1.38 -32.18 18.58
CA GLU A 415 -0.47 -32.09 19.73
C GLU A 415 0.99 -32.26 19.31
N LYS A 416 1.31 -33.23 18.44
CA LYS A 416 2.70 -33.50 18.02
C LYS A 416 3.23 -32.54 16.96
N THR A 417 2.39 -32.09 16.03
CA THR A 417 2.86 -31.40 14.81
C THR A 417 2.55 -29.90 14.82
N PHE A 418 1.38 -29.49 15.33
CA PHE A 418 0.92 -28.10 15.26
C PHE A 418 1.32 -27.36 16.54
N PHE A 419 0.80 -27.84 17.67
CA PHE A 419 0.99 -27.21 18.97
C PHE A 419 2.32 -27.60 19.61
N ARG A 420 2.81 -28.82 19.33
CA ARG A 420 4.02 -29.41 19.95
C ARG A 420 3.91 -29.49 21.49
N ALA A 421 2.68 -29.65 21.97
CA ALA A 421 2.31 -29.81 23.36
C ALA A 421 0.89 -30.39 23.44
N PRO A 422 0.51 -31.05 24.56
CA PRO A 422 -0.86 -31.45 24.83
C PRO A 422 -1.84 -30.27 24.74
N LEU A 423 -3.05 -30.48 24.20
CA LEU A 423 -4.03 -29.40 24.05
C LEU A 423 -4.50 -28.82 25.40
N ALA A 424 -4.45 -29.62 26.47
CA ALA A 424 -4.74 -29.18 27.83
C ALA A 424 -3.73 -28.12 28.33
N ASP A 425 -2.45 -28.29 27.97
CA ASP A 425 -1.39 -27.35 28.34
C ASP A 425 -1.53 -26.04 27.54
N ILE A 426 -1.89 -26.16 26.24
CA ILE A 426 -2.21 -25.01 25.40
C ILE A 426 -3.40 -24.22 25.96
N TRP A 427 -4.46 -24.91 26.40
CA TRP A 427 -5.59 -24.25 27.05
C TRP A 427 -5.15 -23.54 28.34
N THR A 428 -4.33 -24.18 29.17
CA THR A 428 -3.83 -23.59 30.41
C THR A 428 -3.11 -22.27 30.15
N ALA A 429 -2.17 -22.25 29.20
CA ALA A 429 -1.45 -21.04 28.81
C ALA A 429 -2.38 -19.97 28.20
N THR A 430 -3.32 -20.39 27.35
CA THR A 430 -4.31 -19.49 26.72
C THR A 430 -5.21 -18.85 27.77
N ARG A 431 -5.63 -19.62 28.78
CA ARG A 431 -6.43 -19.16 29.90
C ARG A 431 -5.69 -18.10 30.71
N GLU A 432 -4.43 -18.34 31.07
CA GLU A 432 -3.60 -17.36 31.79
C GLU A 432 -3.43 -16.05 31.03
N PHE A 433 -3.25 -16.12 29.71
CA PHE A 433 -3.17 -14.94 28.84
C PHE A 433 -4.47 -14.12 28.88
N PHE A 434 -5.63 -14.76 28.69
CA PHE A 434 -6.91 -14.06 28.67
C PHE A 434 -7.34 -13.59 30.05
N LEU A 435 -6.98 -14.25 31.15
CA LEU A 435 -7.24 -13.72 32.50
C LEU A 435 -6.58 -12.37 32.76
N LYS A 436 -5.48 -12.05 32.09
CA LYS A 436 -4.82 -10.74 32.17
C LYS A 436 -5.38 -9.73 31.16
N ARG A 437 -5.74 -10.20 29.96
CA ARG A 437 -6.15 -9.33 28.84
C ARG A 437 -7.66 -9.08 28.76
N ASP A 438 -8.46 -10.14 28.82
CA ASP A 438 -9.93 -10.08 28.80
C ASP A 438 -10.54 -11.33 29.49
N PRO A 439 -10.78 -11.28 30.81
CA PRO A 439 -11.31 -12.41 31.59
C PRO A 439 -12.63 -12.99 31.04
N ARG A 440 -13.42 -12.18 30.34
CA ARG A 440 -14.72 -12.59 29.78
C ARG A 440 -14.58 -13.70 28.74
N GLN A 441 -13.44 -13.77 28.03
CA GLN A 441 -13.16 -14.87 27.08
C GLN A 441 -13.02 -16.21 27.81
N VAL A 442 -12.39 -16.21 28.98
CA VAL A 442 -12.24 -17.41 29.82
C VAL A 442 -13.58 -17.86 30.38
N GLU A 443 -14.34 -16.92 30.96
CA GLU A 443 -15.69 -17.21 31.48
C GLU A 443 -16.61 -17.82 30.42
N ARG A 444 -16.52 -17.34 29.17
CA ARG A 444 -17.26 -17.92 28.05
C ARG A 444 -16.74 -19.31 27.69
N ALA A 445 -15.43 -19.47 27.54
CA ALA A 445 -14.83 -20.74 27.15
C ALA A 445 -15.09 -21.87 28.16
N GLU A 446 -15.15 -21.56 29.46
CA GLU A 446 -15.49 -22.52 30.52
C GLU A 446 -16.96 -23.00 30.45
N ARG A 447 -17.84 -22.28 29.72
CA ARG A 447 -19.26 -22.63 29.49
C ARG A 447 -19.55 -23.16 28.09
N ASP A 448 -18.72 -22.80 27.12
CA ASP A 448 -18.88 -23.09 25.70
C ASP A 448 -17.63 -23.84 25.18
N PRO A 449 -17.67 -25.18 25.13
CA PRO A 449 -16.55 -26.00 24.66
C PRO A 449 -16.11 -25.67 23.22
N LYS A 450 -17.01 -25.14 22.40
CA LYS A 450 -16.71 -24.72 21.03
C LYS A 450 -15.82 -23.49 21.04
N HIS A 451 -16.17 -22.52 21.88
CA HIS A 451 -15.39 -21.30 22.04
C HIS A 451 -14.02 -21.59 22.68
N LEU A 452 -13.94 -22.51 23.65
CA LEU A 452 -12.66 -22.99 24.18
C LEU A 452 -11.77 -23.55 23.07
N MET A 453 -12.31 -24.44 22.23
CA MET A 453 -11.58 -24.96 21.06
C MET A 453 -11.12 -23.83 20.13
N ALA A 454 -11.97 -22.83 19.87
CA ALA A 454 -11.59 -21.67 19.07
C ALA A 454 -10.40 -20.90 19.68
N LEU A 455 -10.40 -20.64 21.00
CA LEU A 455 -9.30 -19.94 21.66
C LEU A 455 -7.99 -20.73 21.59
N VAL A 456 -8.05 -22.05 21.77
CA VAL A 456 -6.89 -22.94 21.61
C VAL A 456 -6.35 -22.87 20.18
N PHE A 457 -7.21 -22.95 19.15
CA PHE A 457 -6.75 -22.86 17.75
C PHE A 457 -6.22 -21.48 17.39
N ARG A 458 -6.87 -20.42 17.86
CA ARG A 458 -6.43 -19.03 17.69
C ARG A 458 -5.08 -18.77 18.35
N SER A 459 -4.71 -19.48 19.43
CA SER A 459 -3.38 -19.39 20.02
C SER A 459 -2.28 -19.78 19.02
N TYR A 460 -2.47 -20.85 18.23
CA TYR A 460 -1.52 -21.23 17.18
C TYR A 460 -1.47 -20.17 16.07
N LEU A 461 -2.63 -19.71 15.59
CA LEU A 461 -2.70 -18.69 14.53
C LEU A 461 -2.03 -17.37 14.95
N GLY A 462 -2.26 -16.92 16.18
CA GLY A 462 -1.63 -15.72 16.72
C GLY A 462 -0.12 -15.85 16.90
N GLN A 463 0.36 -17.00 17.39
CA GLN A 463 1.78 -17.24 17.60
C GLN A 463 2.55 -17.45 16.30
N ALA A 464 1.91 -17.94 15.24
CA ALA A 464 2.52 -18.14 13.93
C ALA A 464 3.16 -16.87 13.34
N THR A 465 2.54 -15.72 13.55
CA THR A 465 3.11 -14.41 13.16
C THR A 465 4.28 -14.02 14.07
N HIS A 466 4.18 -14.29 15.37
CA HIS A 466 5.27 -13.99 16.33
C HIS A 466 6.53 -14.81 16.02
N TRP A 467 6.40 -16.12 15.78
CA TRP A 467 7.52 -16.98 15.38
C TRP A 467 8.20 -16.48 14.11
N ALA A 468 7.41 -16.04 13.12
CA ALA A 468 7.93 -15.51 11.86
C ALA A 468 8.75 -14.22 12.08
N ASN A 469 8.22 -13.27 12.85
CA ASN A 469 8.92 -12.01 13.14
C ASN A 469 10.16 -12.22 14.02
N ALA A 470 10.11 -13.15 14.99
CA ALA A 470 11.24 -13.50 15.84
C ALA A 470 12.32 -14.33 15.12
N GLY A 471 12.00 -14.93 13.96
CA GLY A 471 12.93 -15.80 13.24
C GLY A 471 13.16 -17.14 13.96
N ASP A 472 12.13 -17.69 14.61
CA ASP A 472 12.24 -18.96 15.32
C ASP A 472 12.48 -20.13 14.36
N THR A 473 13.73 -20.57 14.27
CA THR A 473 14.17 -21.67 13.40
C THR A 473 13.43 -22.98 13.69
N GLY A 474 13.04 -23.22 14.94
CA GLY A 474 12.27 -24.39 15.34
C GLY A 474 10.84 -24.37 14.79
N ARG A 475 10.30 -23.19 14.47
CA ARG A 475 8.92 -22.98 14.02
C ARG A 475 8.81 -22.50 12.56
N LYS A 476 9.86 -22.59 11.75
CA LYS A 476 9.85 -22.16 10.33
C LYS A 476 8.64 -22.66 9.53
N MET A 477 8.27 -23.93 9.66
CA MET A 477 7.11 -24.51 8.95
C MET A 477 5.75 -24.03 9.46
N ASP A 478 5.72 -23.29 10.56
CA ASP A 478 4.54 -22.70 11.19
C ASP A 478 4.46 -21.19 10.94
N PHE A 479 5.42 -20.58 10.23
CA PHE A 479 5.45 -19.14 10.00
C PHE A 479 4.23 -18.66 9.22
N GLN A 480 3.50 -17.72 9.80
CA GLN A 480 2.51 -16.91 9.10
C GLN A 480 3.20 -15.67 8.55
N VAL A 481 3.24 -15.54 7.23
CA VAL A 481 3.80 -14.38 6.54
C VAL A 481 2.71 -13.81 5.64
N TRP A 482 2.18 -12.64 5.98
CA TRP A 482 1.19 -11.94 5.16
C TRP A 482 1.83 -11.47 3.85
N CYS A 483 1.36 -11.99 2.73
CA CYS A 483 2.00 -11.77 1.44
C CYS A 483 0.97 -11.89 0.34
N GLY A 484 0.88 -10.89 -0.53
CA GLY A 484 0.03 -10.92 -1.73
C GLY A 484 0.82 -11.32 -2.98
N PRO A 485 0.13 -11.60 -4.11
CA PRO A 485 0.77 -12.02 -5.36
C PRO A 485 1.69 -10.94 -5.95
N ALA A 486 1.54 -9.69 -5.50
CA ALA A 486 2.39 -8.56 -5.86
C ALA A 486 3.88 -8.80 -5.57
N MET A 487 4.22 -9.60 -4.54
CA MET A 487 5.61 -9.97 -4.27
C MET A 487 6.22 -10.81 -5.40
N GLY A 488 5.45 -11.74 -5.96
CA GLY A 488 5.90 -12.53 -7.10
C GLY A 488 6.18 -11.68 -8.33
N ALA A 489 5.34 -10.67 -8.60
CA ALA A 489 5.56 -9.73 -9.69
C ALA A 489 6.81 -8.84 -9.46
N PHE A 490 7.05 -8.40 -8.22
CA PHE A 490 8.26 -7.68 -7.86
C PHE A 490 9.52 -8.53 -8.04
N ASN A 491 9.51 -9.77 -7.55
CA ASN A 491 10.66 -10.67 -7.68
C ASN A 491 10.96 -11.02 -9.14
N GLU A 492 9.93 -11.20 -9.98
CA GLU A 492 10.11 -11.40 -11.42
C GLU A 492 10.73 -10.16 -12.09
N TRP A 493 10.20 -8.96 -11.80
CA TRP A 493 10.74 -7.71 -12.36
C TRP A 493 12.18 -7.43 -11.89
N THR A 494 12.54 -7.85 -10.69
CA THR A 494 13.88 -7.64 -10.11
C THR A 494 14.85 -8.80 -10.36
N HIS A 495 14.42 -9.84 -11.10
CA HIS A 495 15.25 -10.99 -11.42
C HIS A 495 16.54 -10.58 -12.17
N ASP A 496 17.66 -11.21 -11.83
CA ASP A 496 19.01 -10.91 -12.33
C ASP A 496 19.47 -9.46 -12.10
N THR A 497 18.90 -8.77 -11.10
CA THR A 497 19.30 -7.41 -10.72
C THR A 497 19.78 -7.34 -9.28
N PHE A 498 20.35 -6.20 -8.87
CA PHE A 498 20.81 -6.01 -7.50
C PHE A 498 19.66 -6.13 -6.47
N LEU A 499 18.42 -5.76 -6.82
CA LEU A 499 17.24 -5.89 -5.94
C LEU A 499 16.77 -7.35 -5.77
N GLN A 500 17.30 -8.31 -6.53
CA GLN A 500 17.09 -9.73 -6.24
C GLN A 500 17.66 -10.10 -4.87
N GLN A 501 18.77 -9.48 -4.47
CA GLN A 501 19.45 -9.73 -3.20
C GLN A 501 18.73 -9.03 -2.05
N THR A 502 18.45 -9.76 -0.96
CA THR A 502 17.65 -9.24 0.17
C THR A 502 18.31 -8.07 0.91
N ASP A 503 19.63 -8.08 1.03
CA ASP A 503 20.43 -7.04 1.69
C ASP A 503 20.47 -5.72 0.90
N GLN A 504 20.15 -5.78 -0.39
CA GLN A 504 20.05 -4.62 -1.27
C GLN A 504 18.64 -4.00 -1.32
N ARG A 505 17.64 -4.64 -0.71
CA ARG A 505 16.25 -4.14 -0.67
C ARG A 505 16.11 -3.09 0.44
N GLN A 506 16.42 -1.84 0.10
CA GLN A 506 16.13 -0.68 0.94
C GLN A 506 14.76 -0.11 0.59
N VAL A 507 13.91 0.17 1.59
CA VAL A 507 12.51 0.55 1.38
C VAL A 507 12.37 1.77 0.47
N VAL A 508 13.24 2.78 0.62
CA VAL A 508 13.24 3.98 -0.23
C VAL A 508 13.67 3.66 -1.66
N CYS A 509 14.71 2.83 -1.84
CA CYS A 509 15.20 2.45 -3.15
C CYS A 509 14.15 1.66 -3.93
N VAL A 510 13.48 0.71 -3.27
CA VAL A 510 12.38 -0.08 -3.83
C VAL A 510 11.24 0.83 -4.29
N ASN A 511 10.74 1.70 -3.41
CA ASN A 511 9.62 2.58 -3.72
C ASN A 511 9.96 3.63 -4.79
N LEU A 512 11.18 4.19 -4.77
CA LEU A 512 11.65 5.11 -5.82
C LEU A 512 11.75 4.43 -7.18
N ASN A 513 12.27 3.20 -7.26
CA ASN A 513 12.33 2.48 -8.54
C ASN A 513 10.95 2.20 -9.12
N ILE A 514 9.99 1.82 -8.27
CA ILE A 514 8.60 1.61 -8.69
C ILE A 514 8.02 2.91 -9.28
N LEU A 515 8.16 4.03 -8.58
CA LEU A 515 7.61 5.32 -9.03
C LEU A 515 8.35 5.88 -10.25
N PHE A 516 9.68 5.88 -10.22
CA PHE A 516 10.51 6.38 -11.30
C PHE A 516 10.31 5.58 -12.58
N GLY A 517 10.35 4.24 -12.48
CA GLY A 517 10.04 3.37 -13.59
C GLY A 517 8.62 3.60 -14.12
N ALA A 518 7.64 3.86 -13.24
CA ALA A 518 6.28 4.17 -13.67
C ALA A 518 6.20 5.48 -14.48
N ALA A 519 6.94 6.52 -14.09
CA ALA A 519 7.05 7.75 -14.87
C ALA A 519 7.67 7.48 -16.25
N VAL A 520 8.77 6.74 -16.31
CA VAL A 520 9.43 6.34 -17.57
C VAL A 520 8.47 5.56 -18.48
N LEU A 521 7.76 4.56 -17.95
CA LEU A 521 6.80 3.76 -18.71
C LEU A 521 5.57 4.56 -19.14
N THR A 522 5.13 5.53 -18.34
CA THR A 522 4.04 6.44 -18.70
C THR A 522 4.44 7.25 -19.94
N ARG A 523 5.66 7.80 -19.93
CA ARG A 523 6.21 8.54 -21.07
C ARG A 523 6.40 7.66 -22.31
N ALA A 524 6.86 6.42 -22.12
CA ALA A 524 6.96 5.43 -23.21
C ALA A 524 5.60 5.13 -23.85
N ASN A 525 4.57 4.96 -23.02
CA ASN A 525 3.21 4.68 -23.49
C ASN A 525 2.60 5.88 -24.22
N GLU A 526 2.97 7.12 -23.88
CA GLU A 526 2.60 8.30 -24.67
C GLU A 526 3.25 8.27 -26.06
N LEU A 527 4.54 7.93 -26.15
CA LEU A 527 5.22 7.84 -27.45
C LEU A 527 4.62 6.76 -28.35
N ARG A 528 4.20 5.62 -27.79
CA ARG A 528 3.51 4.55 -28.55
C ARG A 528 2.22 5.04 -29.24
N ARG A 529 1.55 6.07 -28.70
CA ARG A 529 0.31 6.61 -29.28
C ARG A 529 0.52 7.34 -30.62
N TYR A 530 1.75 7.74 -30.93
CA TYR A 530 2.08 8.33 -32.23
C TYR A 530 2.27 7.29 -33.34
N GLY A 531 2.14 5.99 -33.03
CA GLY A 531 2.37 4.91 -34.00
C GLY A 531 3.85 4.55 -34.18
N THR A 532 4.75 5.15 -33.40
CA THR A 532 6.16 4.77 -33.36
C THR A 532 6.29 3.36 -32.79
N THR A 533 6.95 2.48 -33.55
CA THR A 533 7.28 1.13 -33.09
C THR A 533 8.60 1.16 -32.35
N PHE A 534 8.62 0.55 -31.16
CA PHE A 534 9.81 0.39 -30.32
C PHE A 534 9.92 -1.08 -29.95
N ASP A 535 11.14 -1.61 -29.87
CA ASP A 535 11.33 -2.94 -29.36
C ASP A 535 11.00 -2.97 -27.86
N SER A 536 10.31 -4.03 -27.41
CA SER A 536 9.87 -4.11 -26.01
C SER A 536 11.04 -4.08 -25.01
N SER A 537 12.22 -4.57 -25.43
CA SER A 537 13.45 -4.50 -24.65
C SER A 537 13.95 -3.07 -24.43
N GLU A 538 13.76 -2.18 -25.40
CA GLU A 538 14.21 -0.78 -25.33
C GLU A 538 13.37 0.06 -24.36
N LEU A 539 12.12 -0.37 -24.14
CA LEU A 539 11.18 0.28 -23.22
C LEU A 539 11.11 -0.42 -21.85
N SER A 540 11.87 -1.49 -21.66
CA SER A 540 11.96 -2.17 -20.37
C SER A 540 12.70 -1.31 -19.36
N PHE A 541 12.20 -1.26 -18.13
CA PHE A 541 12.85 -0.54 -17.03
C PHE A 541 13.42 -1.53 -16.02
N ALA A 542 14.74 -1.62 -15.96
CA ALA A 542 15.45 -2.35 -14.92
C ALA A 542 15.65 -1.45 -13.68
N PRO A 543 15.61 -2.00 -12.46
CA PRO A 543 15.96 -1.27 -11.26
C PRO A 543 17.32 -0.56 -11.35
N LEU A 544 17.38 0.65 -10.83
CA LEU A 544 18.56 1.48 -10.67
C LEU A 544 18.88 1.67 -9.19
N THR A 545 20.16 1.82 -8.85
CA THR A 545 20.52 2.21 -7.47
C THR A 545 19.98 3.62 -7.18
N ILE A 546 19.81 3.93 -5.90
CA ILE A 546 19.28 5.23 -5.50
C ILE A 546 20.14 6.41 -6.00
N ASP A 547 21.45 6.23 -6.13
CA ASP A 547 22.36 7.27 -6.60
C ASP A 547 22.16 7.57 -8.07
N TYR A 548 21.98 6.54 -8.92
CA TYR A 548 21.61 6.73 -10.32
C TYR A 548 20.23 7.39 -10.46
N ILE A 549 19.23 6.98 -9.67
CA ILE A 549 17.92 7.66 -9.70
C ILE A 549 18.09 9.14 -9.35
N LYS A 550 18.89 9.47 -8.32
CA LYS A 550 19.13 10.87 -7.94
C LYS A 550 19.75 11.69 -9.06
N GLU A 551 20.60 11.12 -9.91
CA GLU A 551 21.14 11.82 -11.08
C GLU A 551 20.03 12.25 -12.04
N TYR A 552 19.04 11.39 -12.28
CA TYR A 552 17.86 11.74 -13.09
C TYR A 552 16.86 12.67 -12.40
N LEU A 553 17.02 12.91 -11.09
CA LEU A 553 16.17 13.79 -10.29
C LEU A 553 16.79 15.16 -10.01
N ARG A 554 18.05 15.40 -10.42
CA ARG A 554 18.68 16.73 -10.35
C ARG A 554 18.04 17.61 -11.43
N ASP A 555 17.62 18.81 -11.02
CA ASP A 555 17.11 19.84 -11.93
C ASP A 555 18.23 20.45 -12.78
#